data_AF-A0A163J0F1-F1
#
_entry.id   AF-A0A163J0F1-F1
#
_cell.length_a   1.000
_cell.length_b   1.000
_cell.length_c   1.000
_cell.angle_alpha   90.00
_cell.angle_beta   90.00
_cell.angle_gamma   90.00
#
_symmetry.space_group_name_H-M   'P 1'
#
loop_
_entity.id
_entity.type
_entity.pdbx_description
1 polymer ?
#
loop_
_entity_poly.entity_id
_entity_poly.type
_entity_poly.pdbx_seq_one_letter_code
_entity_poly.pdbx_strand_id
1 'polypeptide(L)'
;LYTTCQDSYTVLESHPILVVPTAQIISFTGGDGLVQQKGNKLVYGPFHQLEPNAYHELKCHFESTAPLITVTQLDRDLQVSHWGNNLAVEEHYAIRNDGAELEENFNRVRYMVSSQVHSATNMLKELTLELPAGASDAYFRDEIGNVSTSHFRQERDRSVLEIKPRFPLFGGWTYNWYHGYNVKLGAFLRTFDGQYILNVNFVENAKVMTIDHARLRIVLPEGATDVQVHTPMALDSIQHSKHFTNFDSTGRYQIILEKK
;
A
#
# COMPACT_ATOMS: atom_id res chain seq x y z
N LEU A 1 -8.22 1.37 -19.39
CA LEU A 1 -6.76 1.57 -19.18
C LEU A 1 -6.10 1.85 -20.52
N TYR A 2 -5.13 2.77 -20.55
CA TYR A 2 -4.26 3.02 -21.69
C TYR A 2 -2.91 2.37 -21.39
N THR A 3 -2.40 1.55 -22.31
CA THR A 3 -1.05 0.98 -22.19
C THR A 3 -0.21 1.56 -23.33
N THR A 4 0.91 2.19 -22.99
CA THR A 4 1.83 2.79 -23.96
C THR A 4 3.16 2.04 -23.94
N CYS A 5 3.61 1.62 -25.10
CA CYS A 5 4.94 1.05 -25.31
C CYS A 5 5.59 1.92 -26.38
N GLN A 6 6.58 2.72 -26.00
CA GLN A 6 7.28 3.62 -26.91
C GLN A 6 8.78 3.36 -26.77
N ASP A 7 9.36 2.78 -27.80
CA ASP A 7 10.79 2.47 -27.86
C ASP A 7 11.54 3.58 -28.61
N SER A 8 12.70 3.96 -28.10
CA SER A 8 13.55 5.01 -28.70
C SER A 8 14.39 4.52 -29.88
N TYR A 9 14.32 3.23 -30.19
CA TYR A 9 15.05 2.55 -31.26
C TYR A 9 14.10 1.74 -32.13
N THR A 10 14.54 1.39 -33.34
CA THR A 10 13.77 0.58 -34.28
C THR A 10 13.56 -0.83 -33.72
N VAL A 11 12.31 -1.28 -33.68
CA VAL A 11 11.96 -2.63 -33.21
C VAL A 11 11.66 -3.51 -34.41
N LEU A 12 12.42 -4.60 -34.56
CA LEU A 12 12.25 -5.55 -35.66
C LEU A 12 10.91 -6.29 -35.57
N GLU A 13 10.53 -6.71 -34.36
CA GLU A 13 9.31 -7.47 -34.11
C GLU A 13 8.81 -7.21 -32.68
N SER A 14 7.52 -6.98 -32.50
CA SER A 14 6.91 -6.82 -31.17
C SER A 14 5.53 -7.49 -31.06
N HIS A 15 5.27 -8.07 -29.89
CA HIS A 15 4.02 -8.75 -29.55
C HIS A 15 3.53 -8.38 -28.14
N PRO A 16 3.01 -7.16 -27.92
CA PRO A 16 2.47 -6.79 -26.62
C PRO A 16 1.33 -7.69 -26.16
N ILE A 17 1.33 -8.07 -24.87
CA ILE A 17 0.27 -8.87 -24.25
C ILE A 17 -0.31 -8.08 -23.08
N LEU A 18 -1.59 -7.71 -23.19
CA LEU A 18 -2.35 -7.15 -22.08
C LEU A 18 -3.07 -8.28 -21.34
N VAL A 19 -2.78 -8.44 -20.05
CA VAL A 19 -3.46 -9.39 -19.17
C VAL A 19 -4.47 -8.64 -18.31
N VAL A 20 -5.74 -9.04 -18.36
CA VAL A 20 -6.82 -8.44 -17.56
C VAL A 20 -7.24 -9.38 -16.41
N PRO A 21 -7.83 -8.84 -15.33
CA PRO A 21 -8.21 -9.63 -14.15
C PRO A 21 -9.27 -10.69 -14.43
N THR A 22 -10.19 -10.41 -15.36
CA THR A 22 -11.30 -11.29 -15.71
C THR A 22 -11.28 -11.60 -17.21
N ALA A 23 -11.86 -12.73 -17.61
CA ALA A 23 -12.06 -13.05 -19.03
C ALA A 23 -13.25 -12.28 -19.64
N GLN A 24 -13.98 -11.50 -18.85
CA GLN A 24 -15.11 -10.69 -19.28
C GLN A 24 -14.63 -9.38 -19.90
N ILE A 25 -14.20 -9.47 -21.15
CA ILE A 25 -13.83 -8.31 -21.97
C ILE A 25 -15.06 -7.90 -22.77
N ILE A 26 -15.49 -6.64 -22.60
CA ILE A 26 -16.69 -6.07 -23.23
C ILE A 26 -16.36 -5.52 -24.61
N SER A 27 -15.28 -4.76 -24.71
CA SER A 27 -14.80 -4.20 -25.98
C SER A 27 -13.31 -3.90 -25.93
N PHE A 28 -12.65 -3.95 -27.09
CA PHE A 28 -11.28 -3.51 -27.24
C PHE A 28 -11.08 -2.84 -28.60
N THR A 29 -10.14 -1.91 -28.66
CA THR A 29 -9.74 -1.19 -29.89
C THR A 29 -8.23 -1.25 -30.03
N GLY A 30 -7.72 -1.55 -31.22
CA GLY A 30 -6.29 -1.56 -31.53
C GLY A 30 -6.11 -1.75 -33.04
N GLY A 31 -5.02 -1.19 -33.58
CA GLY A 31 -4.74 -1.00 -35.01
C GLY A 31 -5.13 -2.18 -35.92
N ASP A 32 -5.67 -1.85 -37.09
CA ASP A 32 -6.01 -2.69 -38.24
C ASP A 32 -6.56 -4.10 -37.95
N GLY A 33 -7.22 -4.31 -36.81
CA GLY A 33 -7.76 -5.62 -36.41
C GLY A 33 -6.72 -6.64 -35.95
N LEU A 34 -5.50 -6.21 -35.62
CA LEU A 34 -4.38 -7.08 -35.19
C LEU A 34 -4.45 -7.50 -33.70
N VAL A 35 -5.63 -7.43 -33.08
CA VAL A 35 -5.82 -7.80 -31.68
C VAL A 35 -6.52 -9.16 -31.60
N GLN A 36 -5.88 -10.12 -30.96
CA GLN A 36 -6.45 -11.44 -30.68
C GLN A 36 -6.74 -11.61 -29.20
N GLN A 37 -8.00 -11.92 -28.88
CA GLN A 37 -8.38 -12.30 -27.52
C GLN A 37 -8.14 -13.80 -27.29
N LYS A 38 -7.39 -14.12 -26.24
CA LYS A 38 -7.15 -15.48 -25.73
C LYS A 38 -7.51 -15.53 -24.26
N GLY A 39 -8.78 -15.80 -23.96
CA GLY A 39 -9.29 -15.79 -22.58
C GLY A 39 -9.21 -14.40 -21.96
N ASN A 40 -8.44 -14.26 -20.86
CA ASN A 40 -8.18 -12.99 -20.16
C ASN A 40 -6.94 -12.24 -20.70
N LYS A 41 -6.43 -12.63 -21.87
CA LYS A 41 -5.28 -11.99 -22.51
C LYS A 41 -5.68 -11.39 -23.85
N LEU A 42 -5.25 -10.17 -24.12
CA LEU A 42 -5.29 -9.55 -25.42
C LEU A 42 -3.87 -9.50 -25.99
N VAL A 43 -3.65 -10.24 -27.07
CA VAL A 43 -2.39 -10.23 -27.82
C VAL A 43 -2.52 -9.19 -28.92
N TYR A 44 -1.65 -8.19 -28.92
CA TYR A 44 -1.63 -7.12 -29.92
C TYR A 44 -0.42 -7.32 -30.84
N GLY A 45 -0.64 -7.36 -32.15
CA GLY A 45 0.41 -7.66 -33.14
C GLY A 45 0.30 -9.07 -33.73
N PRO A 46 1.29 -9.53 -34.52
CA PRO A 46 2.67 -9.02 -34.63
C PRO A 46 2.80 -7.63 -35.26
N PHE A 47 3.71 -6.82 -34.73
CA PHE A 47 4.24 -5.63 -35.42
C PHE A 47 5.62 -5.94 -35.97
N HIS A 48 5.88 -5.52 -37.21
CA HIS A 48 7.18 -5.66 -37.86
C HIS A 48 7.73 -4.30 -38.24
N GLN A 49 9.04 -4.10 -38.03
CA GLN A 49 9.76 -2.88 -38.41
C GLN A 49 9.08 -1.59 -37.90
N LEU A 50 8.91 -1.51 -36.58
CA LEU A 50 8.40 -0.29 -35.94
C LEU A 50 9.49 0.77 -35.94
N GLU A 51 9.16 1.94 -36.48
CA GLU A 51 10.01 3.12 -36.42
C GLU A 51 10.24 3.58 -34.96
N PRO A 52 11.37 4.23 -34.67
CA PRO A 52 11.59 4.83 -33.35
C PRO A 52 10.45 5.76 -32.96
N ASN A 53 9.97 5.65 -31.72
CA ASN A 53 8.83 6.40 -31.19
C ASN A 53 7.48 6.13 -31.87
N ALA A 54 7.32 5.00 -32.58
CA ALA A 54 6.01 4.58 -33.08
C ALA A 54 4.98 4.51 -31.94
N TYR A 55 3.81 5.09 -32.15
CA TYR A 55 2.72 5.15 -31.18
C TYR A 55 1.49 4.43 -31.70
N HIS A 56 1.04 3.42 -30.94
CA HIS A 56 -0.17 2.67 -31.23
C HIS A 56 -1.03 2.55 -29.97
N GLU A 57 -2.27 3.04 -30.04
CA GLU A 57 -3.18 3.04 -28.90
C GLU A 57 -3.98 1.73 -28.83
N LEU A 58 -3.98 1.09 -27.66
CA LEU A 58 -4.84 -0.04 -27.32
C LEU A 58 -5.77 0.38 -26.18
N LYS A 59 -7.09 0.33 -26.41
CA LYS A 59 -8.11 0.52 -25.36
C LYS A 59 -8.81 -0.80 -25.11
N CYS A 60 -9.02 -1.12 -23.84
CA CYS A 60 -9.76 -2.31 -23.42
C CYS A 60 -10.76 -1.93 -22.33
N HIS A 61 -12.00 -2.37 -22.50
CA HIS A 61 -13.07 -2.30 -21.52
C HIS A 61 -13.36 -3.72 -21.03
N PHE A 62 -13.13 -3.95 -19.74
CA PHE A 62 -13.27 -5.24 -19.09
C PHE A 62 -13.90 -5.08 -17.71
N GLU A 63 -14.51 -6.14 -17.20
CA GLU A 63 -15.08 -6.16 -15.87
C GLU A 63 -13.98 -6.25 -14.80
N SER A 64 -14.01 -5.36 -13.82
CA SER A 64 -13.18 -5.41 -12.62
C SER A 64 -14.02 -5.20 -11.38
N THR A 65 -14.07 -6.22 -10.52
CA THR A 65 -14.84 -6.20 -9.27
C THR A 65 -14.00 -5.89 -8.04
N ALA A 66 -12.67 -5.79 -8.19
CA ALA A 66 -11.77 -5.44 -7.10
C ALA A 66 -11.95 -3.96 -6.71
N PRO A 67 -11.95 -3.63 -5.40
CA PRO A 67 -11.95 -2.24 -4.97
C PRO A 67 -10.63 -1.57 -5.38
N LEU A 68 -10.71 -0.32 -5.84
CA LEU A 68 -9.54 0.48 -6.20
C LEU A 68 -9.21 1.40 -5.03
N ILE A 69 -8.24 1.02 -4.21
CA ILE A 69 -7.91 1.76 -2.98
C ILE A 69 -6.65 2.56 -3.18
N THR A 70 -6.77 3.87 -2.95
CA THR A 70 -5.67 4.82 -2.91
C THR A 70 -5.47 5.26 -1.46
N VAL A 71 -4.25 5.12 -0.96
CA VAL A 71 -3.79 5.69 0.30
C VAL A 71 -3.36 7.13 0.00
N THR A 72 -4.19 8.08 0.37
CA THR A 72 -3.92 9.51 0.13
C THR A 72 -2.79 10.02 1.03
N GLN A 73 -2.71 9.49 2.25
CA GLN A 73 -1.65 9.79 3.22
C GLN A 73 -1.35 8.53 4.04
N LEU A 74 -0.06 8.16 4.08
CA LEU A 74 0.48 7.15 4.97
C LEU A 74 1.53 7.80 5.88
N ASP A 75 1.24 7.89 7.18
CA ASP A 75 2.23 8.28 8.18
C ASP A 75 2.62 7.05 9.01
N ARG A 76 3.89 6.66 8.97
CA ARG A 76 4.46 5.53 9.67
C ARG A 76 5.44 6.01 10.73
N ASP A 77 5.15 5.71 11.99
CA ASP A 77 5.93 6.12 13.14
C ASP A 77 6.62 4.91 13.78
N LEU A 78 7.95 4.97 13.86
CA LEU A 78 8.80 3.94 14.45
C LEU A 78 9.52 4.52 15.67
N GLN A 79 9.26 3.96 16.85
CA GLN A 79 9.95 4.34 18.07
C GLN A 79 10.83 3.20 18.57
N VAL A 80 12.14 3.45 18.60
CA VAL A 80 13.15 2.50 19.05
C VAL A 80 13.38 2.63 20.56
N SER A 81 13.36 1.51 21.28
CA SER A 81 13.66 1.45 22.71
C SER A 81 14.66 0.36 23.04
N HIS A 82 15.87 0.75 23.46
CA HIS A 82 16.88 -0.19 23.96
C HIS A 82 16.52 -0.75 25.34
N TRP A 83 15.88 0.04 26.21
CA TRP A 83 15.44 -0.39 27.54
C TRP A 83 14.49 -1.58 27.49
N GLY A 84 13.51 -1.53 26.58
CA GLY A 84 12.51 -2.59 26.43
C GLY A 84 12.85 -3.65 25.38
N ASN A 85 13.99 -3.53 24.69
CA ASN A 85 14.30 -4.29 23.47
C ASN A 85 13.10 -4.31 22.49
N ASN A 86 12.48 -3.14 22.30
CA ASN A 86 11.20 -3.00 21.62
C ASN A 86 11.29 -1.98 20.48
N LEU A 87 10.66 -2.31 19.36
CA LEU A 87 10.32 -1.39 18.30
C LEU A 87 8.79 -1.22 18.34
N ALA A 88 8.34 -0.04 18.73
CA ALA A 88 6.92 0.32 18.66
C ALA A 88 6.64 0.93 17.29
N VAL A 89 5.61 0.40 16.62
CA VAL A 89 5.17 0.86 15.30
C VAL A 89 3.75 1.38 15.42
N GLU A 90 3.49 2.57 14.90
CA GLU A 90 2.15 3.10 14.72
C GLU A 90 2.03 3.61 13.28
N GLU A 91 0.98 3.21 12.56
CA GLU A 91 0.74 3.62 11.19
C GLU A 91 -0.64 4.24 11.07
N HIS A 92 -0.70 5.41 10.43
CA HIS A 92 -1.89 6.19 10.17
C HIS A 92 -2.16 6.13 8.67
N TYR A 93 -3.32 5.63 8.31
CA TYR A 93 -3.76 5.53 6.92
C TYR A 93 -4.97 6.42 6.71
N ALA A 94 -4.88 7.28 5.70
CA ALA A 94 -6.02 7.89 5.07
C ALA A 94 -6.22 7.22 3.71
N ILE A 95 -7.36 6.54 3.52
CA ILE A 95 -7.66 5.86 2.26
C ILE A 95 -8.92 6.43 1.61
N ARG A 96 -8.96 6.31 0.28
CA ARG A 96 -10.13 6.58 -0.56
C ARG A 96 -10.35 5.40 -1.52
N ASN A 97 -11.60 5.03 -1.74
CA ASN A 97 -11.94 4.10 -2.81
C ASN A 97 -12.18 4.88 -4.11
N ASP A 98 -11.26 4.78 -5.06
CA ASP A 98 -11.32 5.42 -6.39
C ASP A 98 -12.10 4.58 -7.42
N GLY A 99 -12.77 3.52 -6.96
CA GLY A 99 -13.69 2.74 -7.77
C GLY A 99 -14.99 3.48 -8.11
N ALA A 100 -15.87 2.80 -8.84
CA ALA A 100 -17.16 3.36 -9.25
C ALA A 100 -18.02 3.79 -8.04
N GLU A 101 -18.48 5.04 -8.08
CA GLU A 101 -19.38 5.62 -7.08
C GLU A 101 -20.79 5.03 -7.16
N LEU A 102 -21.55 5.18 -6.09
CA LEU A 102 -22.96 4.80 -6.08
C LEU A 102 -23.79 5.85 -6.82
N GLU A 103 -24.61 5.42 -7.77
CA GLU A 103 -25.57 6.29 -8.47
C GLU A 103 -26.68 6.79 -7.53
N GLU A 104 -27.18 5.89 -6.67
CA GLU A 104 -28.17 6.20 -5.66
C GLU A 104 -27.56 6.28 -4.25
N ASN A 105 -28.29 6.88 -3.31
CA ASN A 105 -27.89 6.88 -1.91
C ASN A 105 -27.74 5.47 -1.34
N PHE A 106 -26.83 5.31 -0.39
CA PHE A 106 -26.60 4.04 0.29
C PHE A 106 -27.88 3.55 0.99
N ASN A 107 -28.26 2.30 0.70
CA ASN A 107 -29.37 1.61 1.35
C ASN A 107 -28.88 0.35 2.06
N ARG A 108 -28.97 0.34 3.39
CA ARG A 108 -28.51 -0.78 4.23
C ARG A 108 -29.22 -2.10 3.94
N VAL A 109 -30.52 -2.07 3.64
CA VAL A 109 -31.30 -3.28 3.33
C VAL A 109 -30.80 -3.89 2.02
N ARG A 110 -30.65 -3.06 0.97
CA ARG A 110 -30.09 -3.53 -0.31
C ARG A 110 -28.67 -4.08 -0.13
N TYR A 111 -27.82 -3.41 0.65
CA TYR A 111 -26.49 -3.92 0.98
C TYR A 111 -26.53 -5.28 1.69
N MET A 112 -27.41 -5.46 2.68
CA MET A 112 -27.51 -6.72 3.41
C MET A 112 -27.96 -7.86 2.49
N VAL A 113 -28.97 -7.62 1.64
CA VAL A 113 -29.44 -8.59 0.65
C VAL A 113 -28.34 -8.89 -0.37
N SER A 114 -27.67 -7.86 -0.91
CA SER A 114 -26.62 -8.06 -1.92
C SER A 114 -25.40 -8.80 -1.36
N SER A 115 -25.05 -8.56 -0.10
CA SER A 115 -23.93 -9.22 0.57
C SER A 115 -24.11 -10.74 0.75
N GLN A 116 -25.35 -11.23 0.70
CA GLN A 116 -25.66 -12.66 0.75
C GLN A 116 -25.62 -13.33 -0.63
N VAL A 117 -25.85 -12.55 -1.69
CA VAL A 117 -26.00 -13.06 -3.07
C VAL A 117 -24.69 -12.91 -3.87
N HIS A 118 -23.93 -11.84 -3.63
CA HIS A 118 -22.73 -11.50 -4.39
C HIS A 118 -21.47 -11.60 -3.51
N SER A 119 -20.56 -12.49 -3.89
CA SER A 119 -19.26 -12.65 -3.24
C SER A 119 -18.26 -11.55 -3.64
N ALA A 120 -18.29 -11.12 -4.91
CA ALA A 120 -17.42 -10.07 -5.43
C ALA A 120 -18.13 -8.72 -5.45
N THR A 121 -17.51 -7.70 -4.84
CA THR A 121 -18.07 -6.34 -4.77
C THR A 121 -16.95 -5.32 -4.87
N ASN A 122 -17.18 -4.22 -5.60
CA ASN A 122 -16.28 -3.09 -5.81
C ASN A 122 -16.06 -2.20 -4.56
N MET A 123 -16.45 -2.69 -3.38
CA MET A 123 -16.32 -1.99 -2.11
C MET A 123 -15.33 -2.72 -1.20
N LEU A 124 -14.66 -1.96 -0.35
CA LEU A 124 -13.80 -2.51 0.68
C LEU A 124 -14.61 -2.85 1.93
N LYS A 125 -14.55 -4.10 2.36
CA LYS A 125 -15.21 -4.57 3.61
C LYS A 125 -14.21 -4.89 4.71
N GLU A 126 -13.04 -5.36 4.32
CA GLU A 126 -12.03 -5.92 5.21
C GLU A 126 -10.66 -5.70 4.59
N LEU A 127 -9.67 -5.48 5.45
CA LEU A 127 -8.27 -5.40 5.10
C LEU A 127 -7.49 -6.40 5.94
N THR A 128 -6.57 -7.10 5.31
CA THR A 128 -5.65 -8.00 5.98
C THR A 128 -4.26 -7.38 5.94
N LEU A 129 -3.75 -6.98 7.11
CA LEU A 129 -2.43 -6.40 7.27
C LEU A 129 -1.47 -7.51 7.72
N GLU A 130 -0.38 -7.67 6.98
CA GLU A 130 0.73 -8.56 7.34
C GLU A 130 1.73 -7.77 8.17
N LEU A 131 1.90 -8.18 9.42
CA LEU A 131 2.83 -7.59 10.38
C LEU A 131 4.05 -8.52 10.55
N PRO A 132 5.18 -7.99 11.05
CA PRO A 132 6.35 -8.80 11.36
C PRO A 132 6.04 -10.00 12.29
N ALA A 133 6.86 -11.04 12.19
CA ALA A 133 6.78 -12.20 13.08
C ALA A 133 6.97 -11.78 14.54
N GLY A 134 6.10 -12.29 15.43
CA GLY A 134 6.17 -11.99 16.86
C GLY A 134 5.74 -10.57 17.22
N ALA A 135 4.95 -9.91 16.36
CA ALA A 135 4.28 -8.67 16.73
C ALA A 135 3.32 -8.92 17.89
N SER A 136 3.21 -7.99 18.84
CA SER A 136 2.34 -8.08 20.01
C SER A 136 1.60 -6.76 20.23
N ASP A 137 0.61 -6.77 21.12
CA ASP A 137 -0.14 -5.58 21.56
C ASP A 137 -0.76 -4.80 20.39
N ALA A 138 -1.18 -5.52 19.36
CA ALA A 138 -1.81 -4.92 18.19
C ALA A 138 -3.13 -4.23 18.60
N TYR A 139 -3.32 -3.00 18.15
CA TYR A 139 -4.57 -2.26 18.32
C TYR A 139 -5.01 -1.62 17.01
N PHE A 140 -6.31 -1.38 16.89
CA PHE A 140 -6.95 -0.75 15.74
C PHE A 140 -7.93 0.32 16.22
N ARG A 141 -7.71 1.56 15.79
CA ARG A 141 -8.47 2.73 16.20
C ARG A 141 -8.77 3.63 15.02
N ASP A 142 -9.86 4.37 15.12
CA ASP A 142 -10.16 5.49 14.24
C ASP A 142 -10.11 6.81 15.02
N GLU A 143 -10.36 7.93 14.33
CA GLU A 143 -10.31 9.27 14.91
C GLU A 143 -11.23 9.44 16.14
N ILE A 144 -12.30 8.65 16.23
CA ILE A 144 -13.29 8.71 17.31
C ILE A 144 -13.09 7.62 18.38
N GLY A 145 -12.09 6.75 18.23
CA GLY A 145 -11.67 5.81 19.27
C GLY A 145 -11.50 4.38 18.79
N ASN A 146 -11.80 3.43 19.68
CA ASN A 146 -11.53 2.02 19.40
C ASN A 146 -12.55 1.42 18.43
N VAL A 147 -12.05 0.62 17.48
CA VAL A 147 -12.88 -0.17 16.57
C VAL A 147 -12.68 -1.65 16.91
N SER A 148 -13.72 -2.29 17.43
CA SER A 148 -13.63 -3.68 17.93
C SER A 148 -13.67 -4.73 16.83
N THR A 149 -13.99 -4.36 15.60
CA THR A 149 -14.09 -5.27 14.45
C THR A 149 -12.71 -5.53 13.84
N SER A 150 -11.82 -6.10 14.65
CA SER A 150 -10.48 -6.55 14.26
C SER A 150 -10.18 -7.94 14.82
N HIS A 151 -9.36 -8.69 14.11
CA HIS A 151 -8.90 -10.01 14.52
C HIS A 151 -7.38 -10.11 14.33
N PHE A 152 -6.66 -10.28 15.44
CA PHE A 152 -5.21 -10.41 15.44
C PHE A 152 -4.81 -11.86 15.70
N ARG A 153 -3.92 -12.39 14.87
CA ARG A 153 -3.32 -13.72 15.05
C ARG A 153 -1.81 -13.68 14.83
N GLN A 154 -1.10 -14.48 15.60
CA GLN A 154 0.32 -14.73 15.42
C GLN A 154 0.50 -16.04 14.66
N GLU A 155 1.22 -15.99 13.55
CA GLU A 155 1.66 -17.16 12.79
C GLU A 155 3.16 -17.39 13.07
N ARG A 156 3.75 -18.45 12.49
CA ARG A 156 5.15 -18.81 12.78
C ARG A 156 6.14 -17.82 12.17
N ASP A 157 5.83 -17.30 10.99
CA ASP A 157 6.69 -16.50 10.12
C ASP A 157 6.18 -15.06 9.94
N ARG A 158 4.96 -14.76 10.39
CA ARG A 158 4.34 -13.43 10.34
C ARG A 158 3.28 -13.29 11.42
N SER A 159 2.78 -12.08 11.62
CA SER A 159 1.53 -11.87 12.36
C SER A 159 0.52 -11.24 11.40
N VAL A 160 -0.76 -11.50 11.61
CA VAL A 160 -1.82 -11.00 10.72
C VAL A 160 -2.84 -10.23 11.55
N LEU A 161 -3.13 -9.02 11.11
CA LEU A 161 -4.17 -8.16 11.66
C LEU A 161 -5.24 -7.95 10.60
N GLU A 162 -6.38 -8.62 10.77
CA GLU A 162 -7.58 -8.39 9.98
C GLU A 162 -8.37 -7.25 10.59
N ILE A 163 -8.66 -6.21 9.80
CA ILE A 163 -9.44 -5.05 10.24
C ILE A 163 -10.66 -4.89 9.35
N LYS A 164 -11.79 -4.55 9.98
CA LYS A 164 -13.02 -4.18 9.29
C LYS A 164 -13.36 -2.75 9.67
N PRO A 165 -13.34 -1.81 8.70
CA PRO A 165 -13.82 -0.46 8.93
C PRO A 165 -15.27 -0.45 9.46
N ARG A 166 -15.68 0.64 10.13
CA ARG A 166 -17.05 0.75 10.68
C ARG A 166 -18.16 0.67 9.63
N PHE A 167 -17.84 1.02 8.39
CA PHE A 167 -18.74 0.97 7.25
C PHE A 167 -18.00 0.43 6.02
N PRO A 168 -18.70 -0.24 5.09
CA PRO A 168 -18.11 -0.62 3.81
C PRO A 168 -17.70 0.61 3.01
N LEU A 169 -16.50 0.59 2.43
CA LEU A 169 -15.98 1.72 1.64
C LEU A 169 -16.43 1.58 0.18
N PHE A 170 -17.48 2.28 -0.19
CA PHE A 170 -17.92 2.42 -1.59
C PHE A 170 -17.05 3.42 -2.36
N GLY A 171 -17.16 3.43 -3.69
CA GLY A 171 -16.46 4.41 -4.52
C GLY A 171 -16.76 5.84 -4.08
N GLY A 172 -15.72 6.68 -4.06
CA GLY A 172 -15.75 8.06 -3.59
C GLY A 172 -15.62 8.23 -2.07
N TRP A 173 -15.77 7.16 -1.28
CA TRP A 173 -15.75 7.28 0.19
C TRP A 173 -14.32 7.21 0.73
N THR A 174 -14.11 7.88 1.87
CA THR A 174 -12.83 7.91 2.59
C THR A 174 -12.94 7.23 3.95
N TYR A 175 -11.84 6.66 4.42
CA TYR A 175 -11.73 6.14 5.77
C TYR A 175 -10.33 6.39 6.33
N ASN A 176 -10.28 6.90 7.55
CA ASN A 176 -9.03 7.20 8.24
C ASN A 176 -8.94 6.31 9.47
N TRP A 177 -7.79 5.68 9.67
CA TRP A 177 -7.54 4.91 10.87
C TRP A 177 -6.07 4.93 11.23
N TYR A 178 -5.79 4.51 12.46
CA TYR A 178 -4.45 4.21 12.88
C TYR A 178 -4.43 2.86 13.59
N HIS A 179 -3.34 2.14 13.39
CA HIS A 179 -3.10 0.88 14.06
C HIS A 179 -1.65 0.85 14.52
N GLY A 180 -1.38 0.11 15.57
CA GLY A 180 -0.02 -0.02 16.04
C GLY A 180 0.21 -1.36 16.70
N TYR A 181 1.48 -1.71 16.82
CA TYR A 181 1.95 -2.96 17.36
C TYR A 181 3.37 -2.81 17.91
N ASN A 182 3.76 -3.73 18.79
CA ASN A 182 5.10 -3.86 19.31
C ASN A 182 5.81 -5.05 18.67
N VAL A 183 7.11 -4.97 18.47
CA VAL A 183 7.92 -6.11 18.02
C VAL A 183 9.31 -6.05 18.65
N LYS A 184 9.91 -7.23 18.86
CA LYS A 184 11.27 -7.32 19.41
C LYS A 184 12.28 -6.62 18.50
N LEU A 185 13.03 -5.70 19.07
CA LEU A 185 13.98 -4.85 18.35
C LEU A 185 15.13 -5.65 17.71
N GLY A 186 15.54 -6.77 18.31
CA GLY A 186 16.60 -7.63 17.79
C GLY A 186 16.35 -8.21 16.39
N ALA A 187 15.13 -8.19 15.87
CA ALA A 187 14.84 -8.58 14.48
C ALA A 187 15.25 -7.50 13.46
N PHE A 188 15.31 -6.23 13.88
CA PHE A 188 15.53 -5.07 13.02
C PHE A 188 16.88 -4.38 13.30
N LEU A 189 17.41 -4.54 14.52
CA LEU A 189 18.61 -3.87 14.98
C LEU A 189 19.78 -4.86 15.05
N ARG A 190 20.89 -4.49 14.42
CA ARG A 190 22.19 -5.15 14.57
C ARG A 190 23.16 -4.24 15.31
N THR A 191 24.03 -4.83 16.10
CA THR A 191 25.06 -4.11 16.85
C THR A 191 26.43 -4.60 16.45
N PHE A 192 27.37 -3.67 16.27
CA PHE A 192 28.76 -3.97 15.95
C PHE A 192 29.66 -2.88 16.54
N ASP A 193 30.53 -3.23 17.47
CA ASP A 193 31.54 -2.32 18.05
C ASP A 193 30.99 -0.96 18.51
N GLY A 194 29.86 -0.97 19.23
CA GLY A 194 29.18 0.25 19.69
C GLY A 194 28.35 0.98 18.63
N GLN A 195 28.37 0.54 17.38
CA GLN A 195 27.50 1.02 16.31
C GLN A 195 26.21 0.22 16.24
N TYR A 196 25.14 0.91 15.85
CA TYR A 196 23.78 0.38 15.77
C TYR A 196 23.25 0.54 14.34
N ILE A 197 22.89 -0.56 13.70
CA ILE A 197 22.32 -0.57 12.35
C ILE A 197 20.87 -1.01 12.45
N LEU A 198 19.96 -0.06 12.23
CA LEU A 198 18.52 -0.30 12.15
C LEU A 198 18.12 -0.51 10.69
N ASN A 199 17.52 -1.66 10.38
CA ASN A 199 16.95 -1.94 9.07
C ASN A 199 15.43 -2.07 9.20
N VAL A 200 14.70 -1.17 8.56
CA VAL A 200 13.24 -1.09 8.60
C VAL A 200 12.69 -0.80 7.20
N ASN A 201 11.50 -1.32 6.91
CA ASN A 201 10.83 -1.05 5.63
C ASN A 201 10.26 0.37 5.61
N PHE A 202 10.28 1.02 4.45
CA PHE A 202 9.63 2.32 4.29
C PHE A 202 8.10 2.19 4.35
N VAL A 203 7.55 1.16 3.69
CA VAL A 203 6.13 0.79 3.66
C VAL A 203 6.02 -0.73 3.83
N GLU A 204 5.03 -1.21 4.59
CA GLU A 204 4.75 -2.65 4.75
C GLU A 204 3.45 -3.09 4.08
N ASN A 205 2.33 -2.43 4.39
CA ASN A 205 0.99 -2.94 4.10
C ASN A 205 0.26 -2.17 2.99
N ALA A 206 0.83 -2.16 1.77
CA ALA A 206 0.23 -1.50 0.61
C ALA A 206 0.35 -2.28 -0.71
N LYS A 207 0.44 -3.61 -0.67
CA LYS A 207 0.72 -4.43 -1.87
C LYS A 207 -0.26 -4.26 -3.03
N VAL A 208 -1.52 -3.93 -2.74
CA VAL A 208 -2.59 -3.77 -3.76
C VAL A 208 -3.13 -2.33 -3.79
N MET A 209 -2.47 -1.42 -3.06
CA MET A 209 -2.91 -0.03 -2.95
C MET A 209 -1.90 0.89 -3.61
N THR A 210 -2.38 1.97 -4.20
CA THR A 210 -1.55 3.10 -4.61
C THR A 210 -1.35 4.02 -3.41
N ILE A 211 -0.16 4.61 -3.26
CA ILE A 211 0.12 5.59 -2.21
C ILE A 211 0.50 6.91 -2.88
N ASP A 212 -0.22 7.98 -2.55
CA ASP A 212 0.04 9.33 -3.08
C ASP A 212 1.09 10.08 -2.24
N HIS A 213 1.11 9.83 -0.93
CA HIS A 213 2.08 10.42 -0.02
C HIS A 213 2.39 9.46 1.13
N ALA A 214 3.67 9.16 1.31
CA ALA A 214 4.19 8.33 2.38
C ALA A 214 5.24 9.11 3.19
N ARG A 215 5.07 9.07 4.51
CA ARG A 215 5.99 9.67 5.47
C ARG A 215 6.41 8.62 6.49
N LEU A 216 7.70 8.39 6.61
CA LEU A 216 8.28 7.53 7.64
C LEU A 216 9.00 8.40 8.67
N ARG A 217 8.61 8.29 9.93
CA ARG A 217 9.21 8.98 11.06
C ARG A 217 9.87 7.97 11.98
N ILE A 218 11.18 8.10 12.17
CA ILE A 218 11.98 7.22 13.01
C ILE A 218 12.46 8.01 14.21
N VAL A 219 12.11 7.57 15.42
CA VAL A 219 12.55 8.16 16.68
C VAL A 219 13.54 7.21 17.34
N LEU A 220 14.80 7.63 17.38
CA LEU A 220 15.90 6.89 17.98
C LEU A 220 15.97 7.13 19.51
N PRO A 221 16.68 6.28 20.27
CA PRO A 221 16.90 6.52 21.69
C PRO A 221 17.67 7.82 21.96
N GLU A 222 17.51 8.36 23.17
CA GLU A 222 18.30 9.50 23.64
C GLU A 222 19.81 9.16 23.63
N GLY A 223 20.64 10.11 23.21
CA GLY A 223 22.09 9.90 23.07
C GLY A 223 22.54 9.35 21.71
N ALA A 224 21.62 9.08 20.77
CA ALA A 224 21.98 8.74 19.39
C ALA A 224 22.76 9.89 18.73
N THR A 225 23.94 9.56 18.20
CA THR A 225 24.89 10.48 17.55
C THR A 225 25.35 9.88 16.21
N ASP A 226 25.91 10.72 15.33
CA ASP A 226 26.46 10.30 14.03
C ASP A 226 25.50 9.48 13.15
N VAL A 227 24.24 9.90 13.10
CA VAL A 227 23.17 9.20 12.40
C VAL A 227 23.31 9.34 10.88
N GLN A 228 23.38 8.20 10.19
CA GLN A 228 23.41 8.11 8.72
C GLN A 228 22.19 7.34 8.21
N VAL A 229 21.62 7.82 7.10
CA VAL A 229 20.42 7.23 6.48
C VAL A 229 20.79 6.73 5.08
N HIS A 230 20.50 5.45 4.83
CA HIS A 230 20.65 4.84 3.52
C HIS A 230 19.29 4.37 3.01
N THR A 231 18.92 4.79 1.81
CA THR A 231 17.65 4.41 1.19
C THR A 231 17.86 3.74 -0.16
N PRO A 232 17.08 2.69 -0.50
CA PRO A 232 17.20 1.99 -1.78
C PRO A 232 16.55 2.78 -2.94
N MET A 233 15.82 3.86 -2.63
CA MET A 233 15.12 4.70 -3.58
C MET A 233 15.38 6.19 -3.29
N ALA A 234 15.19 7.02 -4.31
CA ALA A 234 15.25 8.47 -4.20
C ALA A 234 14.03 9.01 -3.46
N LEU A 235 14.28 9.58 -2.28
CA LEU A 235 13.28 10.28 -1.48
C LEU A 235 13.17 11.74 -1.89
N ASP A 236 12.02 12.35 -1.62
CA ASP A 236 11.80 13.76 -1.92
C ASP A 236 12.32 14.65 -0.79
N SER A 237 12.28 14.16 0.46
CA SER A 237 12.83 14.87 1.62
C SER A 237 13.40 13.91 2.68
N ILE A 238 14.48 14.35 3.32
CA ILE A 238 15.07 13.74 4.52
C ILE A 238 15.31 14.86 5.52
N GLN A 239 14.63 14.81 6.66
CA GLN A 239 14.71 15.84 7.69
C GLN A 239 15.16 15.22 9.01
N HIS A 240 16.00 15.96 9.72
CA HIS A 240 16.53 15.59 11.02
C HIS A 240 16.01 16.59 12.05
N SER A 241 15.40 16.08 13.11
CA SER A 241 14.75 16.89 14.14
C SER A 241 14.97 16.27 15.52
N LYS A 242 14.48 16.98 16.55
CA LYS A 242 14.38 16.43 17.90
C LYS A 242 12.92 16.16 18.24
N HIS A 243 12.68 15.04 18.89
CA HIS A 243 11.38 14.65 19.40
C HIS A 243 11.46 14.52 20.92
N PHE A 244 10.49 15.09 21.63
CA PHE A 244 10.40 14.98 23.10
C PHE A 244 9.22 14.10 23.46
N THR A 245 9.48 13.08 24.27
CA THR A 245 8.48 12.21 24.86
C THR A 245 8.73 12.07 26.37
N ASN A 246 8.06 11.11 26.99
CA ASN A 246 8.17 10.86 28.43
C ASN A 246 9.60 10.48 28.82
N PHE A 247 10.06 11.05 29.94
CA PHE A 247 11.38 10.83 30.54
C PHE A 247 12.58 11.25 29.66
N ASP A 248 12.38 12.15 28.70
CA ASP A 248 13.49 12.68 27.90
C ASP A 248 14.07 13.94 28.57
N SER A 249 15.40 14.01 28.69
CA SER A 249 16.09 15.19 29.26
C SER A 249 16.63 16.13 28.17
N THR A 250 17.21 15.58 27.11
CA THR A 250 17.87 16.31 26.01
C THR A 250 17.14 16.19 24.67
N GLY A 251 16.11 15.33 24.63
CA GLY A 251 15.31 14.99 23.46
C GLY A 251 15.91 13.85 22.64
N ARG A 252 15.04 13.11 21.94
CA ARG A 252 15.40 12.00 21.07
C ARG A 252 15.70 12.47 19.65
N TYR A 253 16.66 11.81 19.00
CA TYR A 253 16.96 12.08 17.61
C TYR A 253 15.84 11.53 16.72
N GLN A 254 15.31 12.36 15.84
CA GLN A 254 14.23 12.00 14.95
C GLN A 254 14.64 12.21 13.49
N ILE A 255 14.22 11.27 12.65
CA ILE A 255 14.41 11.28 11.21
C ILE A 255 13.04 11.23 10.57
N ILE A 256 12.78 12.11 9.60
CA ILE A 256 11.55 12.11 8.81
C ILE A 256 11.95 11.93 7.34
N LEU A 257 11.36 10.93 6.70
CA LEU A 257 11.57 10.56 5.31
C LEU A 257 10.25 10.69 4.57
N GLU A 258 10.23 11.39 3.44
CA GLU A 258 9.00 11.63 2.67
C GLU A 258 9.15 11.22 1.21
N LYS A 259 8.06 10.66 0.68
CA LYS A 259 7.93 10.28 -0.73
C LYS A 259 6.50 10.51 -1.23
N LYS A 260 6.39 11.09 -2.41
CA LYS A 260 5.19 11.21 -3.25
C LYS A 260 5.27 10.29 -4.47
#